data_AF-A0A2V9JUU8-F1
#
_entry.id   AF-A0A2V9JUU8-F1
#
_cell.length_a   1.000
_cell.length_b   1.000
_cell.length_c   1.000
_cell.angle_alpha   90.00
_cell.angle_beta   90.00
_cell.angle_gamma   90.00
#
_symmetry.space_group_name_H-M   'P 1'
#
loop_
_entity.id
_entity.type
_entity.pdbx_description
1 polymer ?
#
loop_
_entity_poly.entity_id
_entity_poly.type
_entity_poly.pdbx_seq_one_letter_code
_entity_poly.pdbx_strand_id
1 'polypeptide(L)'
;YMNFLSAGLGLHHLRLGNAEHMKTFIAEHGRFLQAISVGSVFFGAATYIGNGPNFMVKSIAQHAGVKCPSFFGYMVKYSIPVLLPVFTLVWWLFFR
;
A
#
# COMPACT_ATOMS: atom_id res chain seq x y z
N TYR A 1 5.55 -3.09 3.91
CA TYR A 1 5.83 -1.67 4.23
C TYR A 1 6.91 -1.49 5.29
N MET A 2 6.90 -2.27 6.38
CA MET A 2 8.01 -2.24 7.36
C MET A 2 9.39 -2.53 6.75
N ASN A 3 9.48 -3.42 5.74
CA ASN A 3 10.73 -3.63 5.03
C ASN A 3 11.21 -2.38 4.28
N PHE A 4 10.30 -1.61 3.66
CA PHE A 4 10.66 -0.36 2.99
C PHE A 4 11.04 0.73 3.99
N LEU A 5 10.37 0.79 5.14
CA LEU A 5 10.74 1.70 6.22
C LEU A 5 12.12 1.36 6.80
N SER A 6 12.38 0.08 7.05
CA SER A 6 13.67 -0.43 7.51
C SER A 6 14.78 -0.13 6.49
N ALA A 7 14.53 -0.36 5.20
CA ALA A 7 15.46 -0.02 4.14
C ALA A 7 15.72 1.50 4.06
N GLY A 8 14.67 2.32 4.14
CA GLY A 8 14.79 3.78 4.16
C GLY A 8 15.62 4.29 5.33
N LEU A 9 15.38 3.78 6.54
CA LEU A 9 16.20 4.07 7.72
C LEU A 9 17.67 3.63 7.50
N GLY A 10 17.87 2.45 6.94
CA GLY A 10 19.20 1.90 6.66
C GLY A 10 20.05 2.75 5.70
N LEU A 11 19.43 3.40 4.70
CA LEU A 11 20.11 4.33 3.79
C LEU A 11 20.71 5.55 4.50
N HIS A 12 20.19 5.89 5.67
CA HIS A 12 20.62 7.03 6.48
C HIS A 12 21.33 6.59 7.77
N HIS A 13 21.78 5.33 7.83
CA HIS A 13 22.43 4.72 9.00
C HIS A 13 21.56 4.73 10.28
N LEU A 14 20.24 4.87 10.12
CA LEU A 14 19.26 4.82 11.19
C LEU A 14 18.74 3.39 11.38
N ARG A 15 18.11 3.13 12.52
CA ARG A 15 17.67 1.78 12.92
C ARG A 15 16.21 1.77 13.30
N LEU A 16 15.48 0.80 12.74
CA LEU A 16 14.11 0.50 13.16
C LEU A 16 14.11 0.07 14.64
N GLY A 17 13.11 0.52 15.41
CA GLY A 17 12.98 0.19 16.84
C GLY A 17 13.72 1.13 17.81
N ASN A 18 14.53 2.08 17.31
CA ASN A 18 15.06 3.17 18.14
C ASN A 18 14.19 4.43 17.96
N ALA A 19 13.61 4.92 19.06
CA ALA A 19 12.71 6.07 19.05
C ALA A 19 13.37 7.37 18.59
N GLU A 20 14.64 7.61 18.97
CA GLU A 20 15.39 8.79 18.53
C GLU A 20 15.66 8.73 17.02
N HIS A 21 16.09 7.56 16.51
CA HIS A 21 16.31 7.37 15.08
C HIS A 21 15.02 7.56 14.26
N MET A 22 13.87 7.14 14.81
CA MET A 22 12.58 7.39 14.17
C MET A 22 12.24 8.89 14.12
N LYS A 23 12.50 9.64 15.20
CA LYS A 23 12.29 11.10 15.21
C LYS A 23 13.17 11.79 14.17
N THR A 24 14.47 11.44 14.11
CA THR A 24 15.40 11.96 13.10
C THR A 24 14.90 11.66 11.69
N PHE A 25 14.48 10.43 11.42
CA PHE A 25 13.97 10.04 10.10
C PHE A 25 12.69 10.81 9.70
N ILE A 26 11.78 11.04 10.65
CA ILE A 26 10.57 11.85 10.40
C ILE A 26 10.95 13.29 10.09
N ALA A 27 11.87 13.88 10.87
CA ALA A 27 12.26 15.28 10.74
C ALA A 27 13.04 15.56 9.45
N GLU A 28 14.00 14.69 9.11
CA GLU A 28 14.96 14.94 8.03
C GLU A 28 14.57 14.23 6.72
N HIS A 29 13.82 13.13 6.81
CA HIS A 29 13.50 12.25 5.68
C HIS A 29 12.00 11.97 5.55
N GLY A 30 11.15 12.90 6.01
CA GLY A 30 9.69 12.77 5.99
C GLY A 30 9.08 12.44 4.62
N ARG A 31 9.74 12.80 3.51
CA ARG A 31 9.30 12.42 2.15
C ARG A 31 9.35 10.91 1.89
N PHE A 32 10.35 10.21 2.43
CA PHE A 32 10.39 8.74 2.35
C PHE A 32 9.22 8.13 3.12
N LEU A 33 8.95 8.64 4.32
CA LEU A 33 7.82 8.18 5.11
C LEU A 33 6.49 8.44 4.40
N GLN A 34 6.31 9.63 3.81
CA GLN A 34 5.13 9.96 3.02
C GLN A 34 4.97 8.99 1.83
N ALA A 35 6.04 8.75 1.06
CA ALA A 35 6.00 7.84 -0.08
C ALA A 35 5.65 6.39 0.34
N ILE A 36 6.25 5.90 1.43
CA ILE A 36 5.96 4.56 1.97
C ILE A 36 4.51 4.47 2.45
N SER A 37 4.03 5.49 3.17
CA SER A 37 2.65 5.55 3.68
C SER A 37 1.63 5.56 2.55
N VAL A 38 1.81 6.43 1.54
CA VAL A 38 0.91 6.53 0.39
C VAL A 38 0.93 5.24 -0.44
N GLY A 39 2.12 4.72 -0.73
CA GLY A 39 2.28 3.42 -1.39
C GLY A 39 1.58 2.30 -0.63
N SER A 40 1.60 2.35 0.72
CA SER A 40 0.94 1.32 1.52
C SER A 40 -0.57 1.23 1.34
N VAL A 41 -1.21 2.39 1.21
CA VAL A 41 -2.65 2.49 0.98
C VAL A 41 -2.98 2.08 -0.45
N PHE A 42 -2.24 2.59 -1.44
CA PHE A 42 -2.53 2.36 -2.85
C PHE A 42 -2.38 0.88 -3.24
N PHE A 43 -1.28 0.23 -2.84
CA PHE A 43 -1.04 -1.18 -3.17
C PHE A 43 -1.85 -2.14 -2.29
N GLY A 44 -2.28 -1.72 -1.09
CA GLY A 44 -3.15 -2.52 -0.23
C GLY A 44 -4.52 -2.79 -0.84
N ALA A 45 -5.06 -1.85 -1.64
CA ALA A 45 -6.34 -1.98 -2.33
C ALA A 45 -6.24 -2.66 -3.71
N ALA A 46 -5.02 -2.89 -4.22
CA ALA A 46 -4.83 -3.34 -5.59
C ALA A 46 -5.38 -4.74 -5.89
N THR A 47 -5.40 -5.64 -4.90
CA THR A 47 -5.92 -7.00 -5.08
C THR A 47 -6.56 -7.54 -3.80
N TYR A 48 -7.30 -8.65 -3.93
CA TYR A 48 -7.82 -9.37 -2.77
C TYR A 48 -6.73 -10.00 -1.89
N ILE A 49 -5.48 -10.10 -2.37
CA ILE A 49 -4.32 -10.59 -1.60
C ILE A 49 -3.64 -9.44 -0.86
N GLY A 50 -3.92 -8.18 -1.26
CA GLY A 50 -3.18 -7.00 -0.80
C GLY A 50 -3.26 -6.75 0.70
N ASN A 51 -4.31 -7.20 1.38
CA ASN A 51 -4.45 -7.11 2.83
C ASN A 51 -5.38 -8.21 3.40
N GLY A 52 -5.32 -8.41 4.71
CA GLY A 52 -6.11 -9.42 5.43
C GLY A 52 -7.63 -9.25 5.24
N PRO A 53 -8.22 -8.06 5.44
CA PRO A 53 -9.65 -7.82 5.20
C PRO A 53 -10.12 -8.20 3.79
N ASN A 54 -9.40 -7.83 2.74
CA ASN A 54 -9.78 -8.19 1.37
C ASN A 54 -9.74 -9.71 1.13
N PHE A 55 -8.75 -10.39 1.72
CA PHE A 55 -8.63 -11.84 1.64
C PHE A 55 -9.78 -12.54 2.37
N MET A 56 -10.21 -11.98 3.51
CA MET A 56 -11.37 -12.44 4.27
C MET A 56 -12.66 -12.30 3.44
N VAL A 57 -12.89 -11.15 2.80
CA VAL A 57 -14.05 -10.94 1.92
C VAL A 57 -14.07 -11.96 0.79
N LYS A 58 -12.92 -12.23 0.16
CA LYS A 58 -12.82 -13.27 -0.88
C LYS A 58 -13.18 -14.66 -0.33
N SER A 59 -12.66 -15.03 0.85
CA SER A 59 -12.95 -16.32 1.46
C SER A 59 -14.44 -16.51 1.72
N ILE A 60 -15.12 -15.49 2.26
CA ILE A 60 -16.57 -15.50 2.50
C ILE A 60 -17.34 -15.66 1.18
N ALA A 61 -16.97 -14.90 0.14
CA ALA A 61 -17.60 -15.01 -1.17
C ALA A 61 -17.42 -16.41 -1.79
N GLN A 62 -16.24 -17.02 -1.66
CA GLN A 62 -15.99 -18.39 -2.12
C GLN A 62 -16.82 -19.43 -1.34
N HIS A 63 -16.93 -19.29 -0.01
CA HIS A 63 -17.77 -20.16 0.81
C HIS A 63 -19.26 -20.03 0.48
N ALA A 64 -19.70 -18.84 0.07
CA ALA A 64 -21.07 -18.59 -0.40
C ALA A 64 -21.33 -19.07 -1.85
N GLY A 65 -20.38 -19.73 -2.51
CA GLY A 65 -20.51 -20.22 -3.88
C GLY A 65 -20.38 -19.15 -4.97
N VAL A 66 -19.93 -17.94 -4.63
CA VAL A 66 -19.72 -16.86 -5.61
C VAL A 66 -18.44 -17.10 -6.41
N LYS A 67 -18.55 -17.05 -7.74
CA LYS A 67 -17.41 -17.14 -8.65
C LYS A 67 -16.48 -15.94 -8.49
N CYS A 68 -15.41 -16.11 -7.73
CA CYS A 68 -14.38 -15.08 -7.55
C CYS A 68 -13.45 -15.01 -8.77
N PRO A 69 -13.04 -13.80 -9.20
CA PRO A 69 -12.09 -13.63 -10.29
C PRO A 69 -10.70 -14.19 -9.93
N SER A 70 -9.95 -14.62 -10.94
CA SER A 70 -8.51 -14.89 -10.80
C SER A 70 -7.74 -13.61 -10.46
N PHE A 71 -6.50 -13.74 -9.98
CA PHE A 71 -5.66 -12.60 -9.62
C PHE A 71 -5.55 -11.56 -10.74
N PHE A 72 -5.13 -11.99 -11.93
CA PHE A 72 -5.03 -11.12 -13.11
C PHE A 72 -6.40 -10.67 -13.61
N GLY A 73 -7.42 -11.53 -13.53
CA GLY A 73 -8.79 -11.16 -13.86
C GLY A 73 -9.33 -10.03 -12.98
N TYR A 74 -8.97 -10.03 -11.69
CA TYR A 74 -9.34 -8.98 -10.76
C TYR A 74 -8.66 -7.65 -11.11
N MET A 75 -7.35 -7.70 -11.37
CA MET A 75 -6.57 -6.51 -11.71
C MET A 75 -7.07 -5.83 -12.98
N VAL A 76 -7.26 -6.58 -14.06
CA VAL A 76 -7.62 -6.00 -15.36
C VAL A 76 -9.08 -5.51 -15.38
N LYS A 77 -10.01 -6.26 -14.77
CA LYS A 77 -11.44 -5.91 -14.83
C LYS A 77 -11.88 -4.90 -13.77
N TYR A 78 -11.24 -4.88 -12.61
CA TYR A 78 -11.69 -4.07 -11.47
C TYR A 78 -10.61 -3.11 -10.98
N SER A 79 -9.41 -3.59 -10.64
CA SER A 79 -8.41 -2.72 -10.01
C SER A 79 -7.92 -1.61 -10.93
N ILE A 80 -7.45 -1.94 -12.13
CA ILE A 80 -6.87 -0.95 -13.05
C ILE A 80 -7.91 0.10 -13.47
N PRO A 81 -9.12 -0.27 -13.94
CA PRO A 81 -10.11 0.71 -14.37
C PRO A 81 -10.62 1.62 -13.26
N VAL A 82 -10.65 1.15 -12.00
CA VAL A 82 -11.12 1.94 -10.86
C VAL A 82 -10.00 2.72 -10.19
N LEU A 83 -8.86 2.07 -9.93
CA LEU A 83 -7.76 2.67 -9.18
C LEU A 83 -6.96 3.67 -10.02
N LEU A 84 -6.77 3.46 -11.32
CA LEU A 84 -6.04 4.43 -12.14
C LEU A 84 -6.69 5.83 -12.09
N PRO A 85 -8.00 6.00 -12.37
CA PRO A 85 -8.65 7.31 -12.24
C PRO A 85 -8.52 7.90 -10.84
N VAL A 86 -8.72 7.09 -9.80
CA VAL A 86 -8.61 7.54 -8.40
C VAL A 86 -7.18 7.99 -8.08
N PHE A 87 -6.17 7.23 -8.47
CA PHE A 87 -4.77 7.58 -8.24
C PHE A 87 -4.35 8.81 -9.04
N THR A 88 -4.84 8.97 -10.28
CA THR A 88 -4.62 10.19 -11.06
C THR A 88 -5.23 11.41 -10.38
N LEU A 89 -6.45 11.30 -9.85
CA LEU A 89 -7.10 12.38 -9.10
C LEU A 89 -6.34 12.71 -7.81
N VAL A 90 -5.96 11.70 -7.03
CA VAL A 90 -5.18 11.90 -5.80
C VAL A 90 -3.83 12.54 -6.09
N TRP A 91 -3.13 12.09 -7.14
CA TRP A 91 -1.89 12.71 -7.57
C TRP A 91 -2.10 14.19 -7.95
N TRP A 92 -3.12 14.49 -8.74
CA TRP A 92 -3.40 15.85 -9.20
C TRP A 92 -3.77 16.80 -8.06
N LEU A 93 -4.53 16.35 -7.06
CA LEU A 93 -4.98 17.18 -5.95
C LEU A 93 -3.91 17.39 -4.87
N PHE A 94 -3.02 16.41 -4.64
CA PHE A 94 -2.14 16.42 -3.47
C PHE A 94 -0.63 16.43 -3.78
N PHE A 95 -0.21 16.08 -5.00
CA PHE A 95 1.21 15.86 -5.34
C PHE A 95 1.71 16.65 -6.56
N ARG A 96 0.87 17.46 -7.18
CA ARG A 96 1.24 18.37 -8.28
C ARG A 96 1.74 19.71 -7.77
#